data_AF-A0A7N0TEY4-F1
#
_entry.id   AF-A0A7N0TEY4-F1
#
_cell.length_a   1.000
_cell.length_b   1.000
_cell.length_c   1.000
_cell.angle_alpha   90.00
_cell.angle_beta   90.00
_cell.angle_gamma   90.00
#
_symmetry.space_group_name_H-M   'P 1'
#
loop_
_entity.id
_entity.type
_entity.pdbx_description
1 polymer ?
#
loop_
_entity_poly.entity_id
_entity_poly.type
_entity_poly.pdbx_seq_one_letter_code
_entity_poly.pdbx_strand_id
1 'polypeptide(L)'
;MQNDEIIWQVLRHNHCSFMSKNPYNVSGVCNRSSCPLANSRYATILDLKGVLYLYMKTVERAHRPKELWERVKLPRNYERALEMIDKHLIYWPKKPVHMTKQRLTKQTQIRMRERKRKLALKTREEIKTMPRMAKKREARREEKAEKAAVLEKSIENEVLRRLEKGVYGDQYSHPVEEFDKVLGMELQEAASEEEEEEGDVGVVEYVEDCDLEEEYDMEDFAYLDDDDIPVRHEEEEVMVIARNTQWKDSVNKFKKPRVLVEVRTYRKLVFVESAM
;
A
#
# COMPACT_ATOMS: atom_id res chain seq x y z
N MET A 1 -34.51 37.69 -2.76
CA MET A 1 -34.41 37.15 -4.14
C MET A 1 -33.00 36.61 -4.34
N GLN A 2 -32.87 35.34 -4.71
CA GLN A 2 -31.57 34.73 -5.01
C GLN A 2 -31.20 35.10 -6.46
N ASN A 3 -30.11 35.82 -6.68
CA ASN A 3 -29.66 36.22 -8.01
C ASN A 3 -28.42 35.41 -8.42
N ASP A 4 -28.65 34.39 -9.25
CA ASP A 4 -27.62 33.44 -9.70
C ASP A 4 -26.47 34.14 -10.45
N GLU A 5 -26.72 35.28 -11.11
CA GLU A 5 -25.69 36.02 -11.86
C GLU A 5 -24.65 36.70 -10.97
N ILE A 6 -25.12 37.37 -9.92
CA ILE A 6 -24.26 38.08 -8.95
C ILE A 6 -23.44 37.06 -8.17
N ILE A 7 -24.07 35.95 -7.76
CA ILE A 7 -23.39 34.86 -7.06
C ILE A 7 -22.27 34.28 -7.95
N TRP A 8 -22.53 34.08 -9.24
CA TRP A 8 -21.50 33.62 -10.16
C TRP A 8 -20.35 34.64 -10.32
N GLN A 9 -20.64 35.93 -10.45
CA GLN A 9 -19.60 36.97 -10.56
C GLN A 9 -18.72 37.00 -9.32
N VAL A 10 -19.30 36.96 -8.13
CA VAL A 10 -18.56 36.91 -6.86
C VAL A 10 -17.71 35.65 -6.79
N LEU A 11 -18.27 34.47 -7.10
CA LEU A 11 -17.53 33.20 -7.06
C LEU A 11 -16.42 33.10 -8.11
N ARG A 12 -16.52 33.83 -9.23
CA ARG A 12 -15.51 33.79 -10.30
C ARG A 12 -14.37 34.78 -10.05
N HIS A 13 -14.68 35.97 -9.55
CA HIS A 13 -13.69 37.03 -9.34
C HIS A 13 -13.06 36.98 -7.95
N ASN A 14 -13.78 36.50 -6.94
CA ASN A 14 -13.25 36.27 -5.60
C ASN A 14 -12.84 34.80 -5.39
N HIS A 15 -12.26 34.50 -4.23
CA HIS A 15 -11.84 33.15 -3.88
C HIS A 15 -13.03 32.18 -3.78
N CYS A 16 -12.97 31.06 -4.50
CA CYS A 16 -13.94 29.98 -4.44
C CYS A 16 -13.27 28.70 -3.91
N SER A 17 -13.57 28.32 -2.67
CA SER A 17 -12.98 27.13 -2.03
C SER A 17 -13.32 25.82 -2.74
N PHE A 18 -14.44 25.79 -3.47
CA PHE A 18 -14.91 24.63 -4.23
C PHE A 18 -14.59 24.70 -5.72
N MET A 19 -13.61 25.53 -6.12
CA MET A 19 -13.18 25.62 -7.51
C MET A 19 -12.82 24.22 -8.03
N SER A 20 -13.56 23.78 -9.05
CA SER A 20 -13.54 22.44 -9.69
C SER A 20 -13.84 21.22 -8.81
N LYS A 21 -13.64 21.27 -7.49
CA LYS A 21 -13.73 20.11 -6.58
C LYS A 21 -15.09 19.91 -5.89
N ASN A 22 -16.18 20.47 -6.42
CA ASN A 22 -17.49 20.28 -5.81
C ASN A 22 -18.09 18.88 -6.12
N PRO A 23 -18.47 18.08 -5.10
CA PRO A 23 -19.03 16.73 -5.30
C PRO A 23 -20.37 16.74 -6.08
N TYR A 24 -21.13 17.82 -5.96
CA TYR A 24 -22.44 18.00 -6.61
C TYR A 24 -22.35 18.53 -8.04
N ASN A 25 -21.16 18.70 -8.62
CA ASN A 25 -21.00 19.13 -10.00
C ASN A 25 -21.27 17.96 -10.99
N VAL A 26 -22.09 18.21 -12.02
CA VAL A 26 -22.35 17.20 -13.07
C VAL A 26 -21.14 16.99 -13.98
N SER A 27 -20.49 18.09 -14.39
CA SER A 27 -19.48 18.09 -15.45
C SER A 27 -18.04 17.97 -14.92
N GLY A 28 -17.79 18.36 -13.67
CA GLY A 28 -16.44 18.44 -13.08
C GLY A 28 -15.65 19.69 -13.48
N VAL A 29 -16.22 20.57 -14.32
CA VAL A 29 -15.65 21.87 -14.70
C VAL A 29 -16.37 23.01 -14.00
N CYS A 30 -15.62 24.06 -13.64
CA CYS A 30 -16.16 25.26 -12.99
C CYS A 30 -16.59 26.28 -14.06
N ASN A 31 -17.82 26.12 -14.58
CA ASN A 31 -18.44 27.04 -15.53
C ASN A 31 -19.71 27.63 -14.95
N ARG A 32 -20.16 28.77 -15.49
CA ARG A 32 -21.39 29.45 -15.06
C ARG A 32 -22.61 28.52 -15.02
N SER A 33 -22.79 27.69 -16.05
CA SER A 33 -23.90 26.73 -16.13
C SER A 33 -23.69 25.45 -15.32
N SER A 34 -22.46 25.16 -14.90
CA SER A 34 -22.10 23.88 -14.25
C SER A 34 -21.95 24.01 -12.74
N CYS A 35 -21.77 25.22 -12.20
CA CYS A 35 -21.58 25.41 -10.77
C CYS A 35 -22.89 25.18 -9.98
N PRO A 36 -22.94 24.23 -9.04
CA PRO A 36 -24.13 23.96 -8.23
C PRO A 36 -24.38 25.01 -7.14
N LEU A 37 -23.36 25.81 -6.78
CA LEU A 37 -23.51 26.90 -5.79
C LEU A 37 -24.17 28.12 -6.43
N ALA A 38 -23.71 28.49 -7.63
CA ALA A 38 -24.23 29.64 -8.36
C ALA A 38 -25.63 29.43 -8.90
N ASN A 39 -25.95 28.21 -9.35
CA ASN A 39 -27.26 27.92 -9.92
C ASN A 39 -28.25 27.45 -8.85
N SER A 40 -29.40 28.11 -8.80
CA SER A 40 -30.50 27.78 -7.89
C SER A 40 -31.28 26.53 -8.33
N ARG A 41 -31.43 26.33 -9.65
CA ARG A 41 -31.99 25.11 -10.26
C ARG A 41 -30.86 24.21 -10.74
N TYR A 42 -30.55 23.16 -9.99
CA TYR A 42 -29.50 22.21 -10.33
C TYR A 42 -29.85 20.74 -10.03
N ALA A 43 -29.44 19.80 -10.89
CA ALA A 43 -29.68 18.38 -10.69
C ALA A 43 -28.40 17.57 -10.90
N THR A 44 -28.20 16.54 -10.08
CA THR A 44 -27.01 15.70 -10.14
C THR A 44 -27.29 14.26 -9.74
N ILE A 45 -26.45 13.32 -10.18
CA ILE A 45 -26.57 11.90 -9.78
C ILE A 45 -25.41 11.52 -8.88
N LEU A 46 -25.69 11.09 -7.66
CA LEU A 46 -24.67 10.67 -6.72
C LEU A 46 -24.80 9.18 -6.40
N ASP A 47 -23.64 8.56 -6.21
CA ASP A 47 -23.51 7.16 -5.87
C ASP A 47 -23.31 7.08 -4.36
N LEU A 48 -24.31 6.60 -3.63
CA LEU A 48 -24.21 6.37 -2.19
C LEU A 48 -24.26 4.88 -1.91
N LYS A 49 -23.16 4.32 -1.39
CA LYS A 49 -23.03 2.89 -1.01
C LYS A 49 -23.51 1.94 -2.12
N GLY A 50 -23.23 2.27 -3.39
CA GLY A 50 -23.64 1.47 -4.53
C GLY A 50 -25.12 1.57 -4.89
N VAL A 51 -25.84 2.63 -4.51
CA VAL A 51 -27.16 2.96 -5.05
C VAL A 51 -27.08 4.35 -5.66
N LEU A 52 -27.66 4.51 -6.85
CA LEU A 52 -27.70 5.79 -7.55
C LEU A 52 -28.87 6.61 -7.02
N TYR A 53 -28.62 7.87 -6.71
CA TYR A 53 -29.63 8.82 -6.29
C TYR A 53 -29.61 10.03 -7.21
N LEU A 54 -30.80 10.48 -7.62
CA LEU A 54 -30.99 11.78 -8.25
C LEU A 54 -31.15 12.82 -7.16
N TYR A 55 -30.24 13.79 -7.14
CA TYR A 55 -30.24 14.97 -6.30
C TYR A 55 -30.81 16.13 -7.10
N MET A 56 -31.81 16.82 -6.54
CA MET A 56 -32.45 17.97 -7.15
C MET A 56 -32.40 19.16 -6.19
N LYS A 57 -31.98 20.30 -6.72
CA LYS A 57 -31.94 21.58 -6.03
C LYS A 57 -32.99 22.50 -6.64
N THR A 58 -33.90 22.99 -5.82
CA THR A 58 -34.97 23.91 -6.22
C THR A 58 -34.78 25.27 -5.55
N VAL A 59 -35.33 26.31 -6.18
CA VAL A 59 -35.18 27.70 -5.71
C VAL A 59 -35.90 27.91 -4.37
N GLU A 60 -37.01 27.23 -4.16
CA GLU A 60 -37.88 27.38 -2.99
C GLU A 60 -37.16 26.98 -1.69
N ARG A 61 -36.30 25.96 -1.75
CA ARG A 61 -35.57 25.43 -0.59
C ARG A 61 -34.27 26.18 -0.29
N ALA A 62 -33.90 27.21 -1.05
CA ALA A 62 -32.64 27.94 -0.90
C ALA A 62 -32.45 28.54 0.52
N HIS A 63 -33.55 28.89 1.19
CA HIS A 63 -33.56 29.44 2.55
C HIS A 63 -33.23 28.40 3.64
N ARG A 64 -33.31 27.09 3.35
CA ARG A 64 -33.05 25.99 4.29
C ARG A 64 -31.89 25.13 3.77
N PRO A 65 -30.62 25.45 4.10
CA PRO A 65 -29.47 24.76 3.55
C PRO A 65 -29.43 23.26 3.90
N LYS A 66 -29.96 22.87 5.07
CA LYS A 66 -30.07 21.46 5.49
C LYS A 66 -30.94 20.61 4.55
N GLU A 67 -31.97 21.22 3.96
CA GLU A 67 -32.97 20.55 3.11
C GLU A 67 -32.86 20.99 1.65
N LEU A 68 -31.74 21.62 1.28
CA LEU A 68 -31.52 22.21 -0.04
C LEU A 68 -31.66 21.20 -1.17
N TRP A 69 -31.27 19.96 -0.90
CA TRP A 69 -31.27 18.87 -1.87
C TRP A 69 -32.37 17.86 -1.59
N GLU A 70 -33.26 17.67 -2.56
CA GLU A 70 -34.17 16.54 -2.62
C GLU A 70 -33.45 15.33 -3.21
N ARG A 71 -33.68 14.13 -2.64
CA ARG A 71 -33.06 12.88 -3.09
C ARG A 71 -34.12 11.89 -3.54
N VAL A 72 -33.94 11.33 -4.74
CA VAL A 72 -34.78 10.26 -5.30
C VAL A 72 -33.92 9.05 -5.60
N LYS A 73 -34.35 7.86 -5.15
CA LYS A 73 -33.65 6.61 -5.47
C LYS A 73 -33.87 6.24 -6.94
N LEU A 74 -32.78 5.99 -7.67
CA LEU A 74 -32.84 5.44 -9.01
C LEU A 74 -32.72 3.91 -8.97
N PRO A 75 -33.46 3.20 -9.85
CA PRO A 75 -33.38 1.76 -9.94
C PRO A 75 -32.08 1.33 -10.61
N ARG A 76 -31.77 0.04 -10.50
CA ARG A 76 -30.58 -0.54 -11.15
C ARG A 76 -30.72 -0.65 -12.68
N ASN A 77 -31.95 -0.69 -13.20
CA ASN A 77 -32.21 -0.74 -14.63
C ASN A 77 -32.03 0.65 -15.25
N TYR A 78 -31.18 0.73 -16.26
CA TYR A 78 -30.79 1.99 -16.89
C TYR A 78 -31.98 2.70 -17.57
N GLU A 79 -32.79 1.97 -18.33
CA GLU A 79 -33.97 2.51 -19.02
C GLU A 79 -35.00 3.10 -18.04
N ARG A 80 -35.35 2.33 -16.99
CA ARG A 80 -36.25 2.80 -15.94
C ARG A 80 -35.68 4.02 -15.21
N ALA A 81 -34.36 4.09 -15.01
CA ALA A 81 -33.71 5.25 -14.41
C ALA A 81 -33.80 6.49 -15.31
N LEU A 82 -33.65 6.34 -16.64
CA LEU A 82 -33.86 7.43 -17.58
C LEU A 82 -35.30 7.95 -17.56
N GLU A 83 -36.29 7.05 -17.58
CA GLU A 83 -37.70 7.43 -17.50
C GLU A 83 -38.02 8.19 -16.20
N MET A 84 -37.43 7.78 -15.07
CA MET A 84 -37.58 8.52 -13.81
C MET A 84 -36.97 9.91 -13.85
N ILE A 85 -35.77 10.05 -14.43
CA ILE A 85 -35.14 11.37 -14.62
C ILE A 85 -36.04 12.25 -15.50
N ASP A 86 -36.58 11.70 -16.59
CA ASP A 86 -37.45 12.45 -17.49
C ASP A 86 -38.76 12.87 -16.81
N LYS A 87 -39.34 12.03 -15.93
CA LYS A 87 -40.53 12.38 -15.15
C LYS A 87 -40.28 13.46 -14.10
N HIS A 88 -39.13 13.43 -13.42
CA HIS A 88 -38.82 14.42 -12.38
C HIS A 88 -38.33 15.76 -12.96
N LEU A 89 -37.69 15.75 -14.13
CA LEU A 89 -37.12 16.95 -14.75
C LEU A 89 -37.94 17.49 -15.94
N ILE A 90 -39.26 17.26 -15.99
CA ILE A 90 -40.13 17.71 -17.10
C ILE A 90 -40.04 19.23 -17.32
N TYR A 91 -40.12 20.00 -16.25
CA TYR A 91 -40.17 21.46 -16.30
C TYR A 91 -38.78 22.13 -16.28
N TRP A 92 -37.72 21.35 -16.44
CA TRP A 92 -36.34 21.84 -16.38
C TRP A 92 -35.81 22.19 -17.76
N PRO A 93 -34.83 23.11 -17.84
CA PRO A 93 -34.18 23.42 -19.11
C PRO A 93 -33.40 22.19 -19.63
N LYS A 94 -33.36 22.03 -20.96
CA LYS A 94 -32.80 20.84 -21.63
C LYS A 94 -31.33 20.56 -21.27
N LYS A 95 -30.52 21.60 -21.04
CA LYS A 95 -29.08 21.47 -20.80
C LYS A 95 -28.75 20.69 -19.52
N PRO A 96 -29.21 21.05 -18.31
CA PRO A 96 -28.97 20.25 -17.11
C PRO A 96 -29.59 18.84 -17.19
N VAL A 97 -30.74 18.69 -17.87
CA VAL A 97 -31.35 17.36 -18.10
C VAL A 97 -30.39 16.46 -18.88
N HIS A 98 -29.89 16.93 -20.02
CA HIS A 98 -28.96 16.18 -20.85
C HIS A 98 -27.66 15.85 -20.10
N MET A 99 -27.08 16.83 -19.39
CA MET A 99 -25.87 16.60 -18.58
C MET A 99 -26.11 15.56 -17.48
N THR A 100 -27.29 15.58 -16.84
CA THR A 100 -27.67 14.59 -15.83
C THR A 100 -27.78 13.19 -16.45
N LYS A 101 -28.38 13.04 -17.64
CA LYS A 101 -28.40 11.77 -18.39
C LYS A 101 -26.99 11.29 -18.74
N GLN A 102 -26.10 12.19 -19.16
CA GLN A 102 -24.69 11.87 -19.41
C GLN A 102 -23.94 11.45 -18.14
N ARG A 103 -24.25 12.04 -16.98
CA ARG A 103 -23.67 11.57 -15.72
C ARG A 103 -24.20 10.19 -15.33
N LEU A 104 -25.49 9.91 -15.57
CA LEU A 104 -26.07 8.59 -15.34
C LEU A 104 -25.32 7.50 -16.12
N THR A 105 -25.07 7.74 -17.41
CA THR A 105 -24.34 6.79 -18.26
C THR A 105 -22.93 6.57 -17.74
N LYS A 106 -22.21 7.65 -17.42
CA LYS A 106 -20.85 7.58 -16.89
C LYS A 106 -20.78 6.81 -15.57
N GLN A 107 -21.68 7.08 -14.62
CA GLN A 107 -21.74 6.36 -13.34
C GLN A 107 -22.09 4.88 -13.54
N THR A 108 -23.06 4.59 -14.41
CA THR A 108 -23.42 3.21 -14.76
C THR A 108 -22.24 2.47 -15.38
N GLN A 109 -21.49 3.10 -16.28
CA GLN A 109 -20.28 2.54 -16.88
C GLN A 109 -19.18 2.29 -15.84
N ILE A 110 -18.90 3.26 -14.96
CA ILE A 110 -17.91 3.11 -13.87
C ILE A 110 -18.29 1.91 -13.01
N ARG A 111 -19.56 1.82 -12.61
CA ARG A 111 -20.09 0.70 -11.83
C ARG A 111 -19.97 -0.64 -12.55
N MET A 112 -20.25 -0.68 -13.86
CA MET A 112 -20.05 -1.89 -14.67
C MET A 112 -18.57 -2.27 -14.72
N ARG A 113 -17.65 -1.31 -14.86
CA ARG A 113 -16.19 -1.56 -14.82
C ARG A 113 -15.74 -2.08 -13.47
N GLU A 114 -16.21 -1.52 -12.36
CA GLU A 114 -15.91 -2.00 -11.01
C GLU A 114 -16.38 -3.42 -10.78
N ARG A 115 -17.62 -3.75 -11.18
CA ARG A 115 -18.14 -5.12 -11.11
C ARG A 115 -17.30 -6.07 -11.94
N LYS A 116 -16.94 -5.69 -13.17
CA LYS A 116 -16.05 -6.49 -14.01
C LYS A 116 -14.69 -6.69 -13.36
N ARG A 117 -14.09 -5.67 -12.72
CA ARG A 117 -12.82 -5.80 -11.99
C ARG A 117 -12.92 -6.67 -10.73
N LYS A 118 -14.06 -6.67 -10.03
CA LYS A 118 -14.28 -7.51 -8.85
C LYS A 118 -14.54 -8.97 -9.22
N LEU A 119 -15.30 -9.22 -10.29
CA LEU A 119 -15.65 -10.56 -10.78
C LEU A 119 -14.52 -11.19 -11.58
N ALA A 120 -13.84 -10.41 -12.41
CA ALA A 120 -12.58 -10.81 -12.99
C ALA A 120 -11.54 -10.74 -11.88
N LEU A 121 -11.33 -11.86 -11.18
CA LEU A 121 -10.14 -12.20 -10.40
C LEU A 121 -8.88 -12.17 -11.31
N LYS A 122 -8.71 -11.13 -12.11
CA LYS A 122 -7.44 -10.83 -12.76
C LYS A 122 -6.58 -10.35 -11.62
N THR A 123 -5.71 -11.26 -11.18
CA THR A 123 -4.49 -11.05 -10.41
C THR A 123 -3.76 -9.83 -10.93
N ARG A 124 -4.22 -8.64 -10.57
CA ARG A 124 -3.40 -7.45 -10.65
C ARG A 124 -2.48 -7.56 -9.47
N GLU A 125 -1.20 -7.56 -9.75
CA GLU A 125 -0.17 -7.42 -8.73
C GLU A 125 -0.54 -6.20 -7.88
N GLU A 126 -0.70 -6.43 -6.59
CA GLU A 126 -0.91 -5.35 -5.64
C GLU A 126 0.39 -4.56 -5.58
N ILE A 127 0.34 -3.29 -6.01
CA ILE A 127 1.48 -2.38 -5.88
C ILE A 127 1.63 -2.12 -4.38
N LYS A 128 2.49 -2.89 -3.72
CA LYS A 128 2.88 -2.69 -2.33
C LYS A 128 4.10 -1.79 -2.31
N THR A 129 3.97 -0.63 -1.68
CA THR A 129 5.11 0.23 -1.42
C THR A 129 5.89 -0.34 -0.25
N MET A 130 7.18 -0.63 -0.46
CA MET A 130 8.09 -0.95 0.63
C MET A 130 8.63 0.35 1.22
N PRO A 131 8.72 0.49 2.56
CA PRO A 131 9.25 1.70 3.16
C PRO A 131 10.74 1.87 2.80
N ARG A 132 11.13 3.10 2.43
CA ARG A 132 12.49 3.43 1.97
C ARG A 132 13.58 2.96 2.96
N MET A 133 13.31 3.06 4.26
CA MET A 133 14.24 2.62 5.31
C MET A 133 14.40 1.11 5.39
N ALA A 134 13.36 0.32 5.12
CA ALA A 134 13.49 -1.13 5.06
C ALA A 134 14.37 -1.54 3.88
N LYS A 135 14.17 -0.93 2.71
CA LYS A 135 15.00 -1.18 1.52
C LYS A 135 16.48 -0.86 1.78
N LYS A 136 16.79 0.29 2.41
CA LYS A 136 18.17 0.66 2.78
C LYS A 136 18.78 -0.30 3.82
N ARG A 137 17.97 -0.74 4.79
CA ARG A 137 18.42 -1.67 5.84
C ARG A 137 18.68 -3.07 5.30
N GLU A 138 17.81 -3.57 4.43
CA GLU A 138 17.98 -4.87 3.77
C GLU A 138 19.24 -4.88 2.90
N ALA A 139 19.48 -3.84 2.09
CA ALA A 139 20.69 -3.71 1.29
C ALA A 139 21.98 -3.71 2.14
N ARG A 140 22.00 -2.98 3.27
CA ARG A 140 23.16 -3.01 4.18
C ARG A 140 23.37 -4.37 4.85
N ARG A 141 22.28 -5.07 5.19
CA ARG A 141 22.39 -6.43 5.76
C ARG A 141 22.88 -7.43 4.71
N GLU A 142 22.47 -7.27 3.47
CA GLU A 142 22.90 -8.09 2.34
C GLU A 142 24.41 -7.93 2.10
N GLU A 143 24.91 -6.69 2.03
CA GLU A 143 26.35 -6.42 1.88
C GLU A 143 27.17 -7.00 3.04
N LYS A 144 26.67 -6.86 4.28
CA LYS A 144 27.34 -7.44 5.45
C LYS A 144 27.31 -8.97 5.43
N ALA A 145 26.22 -9.58 4.95
CA ALA A 145 26.12 -11.03 4.81
C ALA A 145 27.04 -11.56 3.71
N GLU A 146 27.18 -10.85 2.59
CA GLU A 146 28.09 -11.20 1.50
C GLU A 146 29.55 -11.21 1.98
N LYS A 147 29.98 -10.13 2.66
CA LYS A 147 31.32 -10.04 3.24
C LYS A 147 31.59 -11.13 4.28
N ALA A 148 30.60 -11.46 5.11
CA ALA A 148 30.75 -12.48 6.15
C ALA A 148 30.74 -13.93 5.61
N ALA A 149 30.03 -14.18 4.50
CA ALA A 149 29.86 -15.54 3.98
C ALA A 149 31.09 -16.07 3.21
N VAL A 150 32.05 -15.21 2.83
CA VAL A 150 33.29 -15.52 2.08
C VAL A 150 33.10 -16.72 1.15
N LEU A 151 32.18 -16.56 0.19
CA LEU A 151 31.65 -17.68 -0.58
C LEU A 151 32.73 -18.39 -1.39
N GLU A 152 33.75 -17.67 -1.87
CA GLU A 152 34.86 -18.20 -2.68
C GLU A 152 35.61 -19.32 -1.95
N LYS A 153 36.12 -19.05 -0.74
CA LYS A 153 36.81 -20.07 0.09
C LYS A 153 35.89 -21.24 0.41
N SER A 154 34.61 -20.99 0.67
CA SER A 154 33.64 -22.06 0.96
C SER A 154 33.39 -22.97 -0.26
N ILE A 155 33.40 -22.41 -1.47
CA ILE A 155 33.19 -23.12 -2.73
C ILE A 155 34.46 -23.88 -3.12
N GLU A 156 35.63 -23.28 -2.98
CA GLU A 156 36.93 -23.92 -3.21
C GLU A 156 37.07 -25.19 -2.37
N ASN A 157 36.82 -25.08 -1.07
CA ASN A 157 36.81 -26.21 -0.16
C ASN A 157 35.79 -27.30 -0.55
N GLU A 158 34.62 -26.91 -1.08
CA GLU A 158 33.63 -27.88 -1.52
C GLU A 158 34.04 -28.60 -2.80
N VAL A 159 34.62 -27.87 -3.75
CA VAL A 159 35.12 -28.42 -5.02
C VAL A 159 36.28 -29.37 -4.76
N LEU A 160 37.24 -28.98 -3.92
CA LEU A 160 38.35 -29.85 -3.50
C LEU A 160 37.83 -31.12 -2.82
N ARG A 161 36.91 -31.00 -1.85
CA ARG A 161 36.29 -32.18 -1.21
C ARG A 161 35.51 -33.07 -2.17
N ARG A 162 34.94 -32.54 -3.26
CA ARG A 162 34.27 -33.33 -4.31
C ARG A 162 35.27 -34.01 -5.24
N LEU A 163 36.39 -33.34 -5.55
CA LEU A 163 37.50 -33.88 -6.31
C LEU A 163 38.18 -35.02 -5.55
N GLU A 164 38.50 -34.84 -4.27
CA GLU A 164 39.04 -35.89 -3.38
C GLU A 164 38.14 -37.12 -3.30
N LYS A 165 36.81 -36.91 -3.28
CA LYS A 165 35.82 -37.99 -3.27
C LYS A 165 35.67 -38.70 -4.62
N GLY A 166 36.35 -38.23 -5.67
CA GLY A 166 36.31 -38.82 -7.01
C GLY A 166 34.94 -38.70 -7.68
N VAL A 167 34.15 -37.66 -7.37
CA VAL A 167 32.81 -37.44 -7.93
C VAL A 167 32.89 -37.14 -9.43
N TYR A 168 33.96 -36.48 -9.85
CA TYR A 168 34.34 -36.30 -11.25
C TYR A 168 35.25 -37.48 -11.59
N GLY A 169 34.81 -38.41 -12.46
CA GLY A 169 35.58 -39.62 -12.80
C GLY A 169 36.89 -39.35 -13.54
N ASP A 170 37.39 -40.33 -14.30
CA ASP A 170 38.68 -40.28 -15.05
C ASP A 170 38.70 -39.30 -16.25
N GLN A 171 37.82 -38.29 -16.24
CA GLN A 171 37.72 -37.30 -17.31
C GLN A 171 38.80 -36.22 -17.23
N TYR A 172 39.51 -36.14 -16.10
CA TYR A 172 40.60 -35.18 -15.90
C TYR A 172 41.88 -35.89 -15.48
N SER A 173 42.83 -35.99 -16.42
CA SER A 173 44.22 -36.37 -16.14
C SER A 173 44.95 -35.13 -15.60
N HIS A 174 44.78 -34.86 -14.31
CA HIS A 174 45.59 -33.86 -13.63
C HIS A 174 46.95 -34.47 -13.32
N PRO A 175 48.08 -33.79 -13.64
CA PRO A 175 49.40 -34.24 -13.20
C PRO A 175 49.43 -34.35 -11.66
N VAL A 176 49.59 -35.57 -11.16
CA VAL A 176 49.54 -35.92 -9.73
C VAL A 176 50.52 -35.07 -8.91
N GLU A 177 51.67 -34.73 -9.50
CA GLU A 177 52.71 -33.92 -8.85
C GLU A 177 52.35 -32.44 -8.66
N GLU A 178 51.49 -31.89 -9.51
CA GLU A 178 50.99 -30.51 -9.36
C GLU A 178 49.87 -30.46 -8.31
N PHE A 179 49.07 -31.53 -8.25
CA PHE A 179 48.00 -31.69 -7.26
C PHE A 179 48.54 -31.86 -5.82
N ASP A 180 49.51 -32.75 -5.63
CA ASP A 180 50.12 -32.99 -4.32
C ASP A 180 50.90 -31.76 -3.80
N LYS A 181 51.42 -30.92 -4.71
CA LYS A 181 52.05 -29.65 -4.35
C LYS A 181 51.05 -28.61 -3.90
N VAL A 182 49.91 -28.47 -4.58
CA VAL A 182 48.84 -27.55 -4.17
C VAL A 182 48.26 -27.97 -2.82
N LEU A 183 47.96 -29.27 -2.63
CA LEU A 183 47.52 -29.81 -1.34
C LEU A 183 48.56 -29.62 -0.21
N GLY A 184 49.84 -29.82 -0.51
CA GLY A 184 50.92 -29.62 0.45
C GLY A 184 51.13 -28.16 0.84
N MET A 185 50.89 -27.22 -0.09
CA MET A 185 50.92 -25.78 0.17
C MET A 185 49.70 -25.32 0.96
N GLU A 186 48.51 -25.87 0.69
CA GLU A 186 47.28 -25.53 1.41
C GLU A 186 47.28 -26.02 2.87
N LEU A 187 47.84 -27.21 3.14
CA LEU A 187 48.07 -27.70 4.50
C LEU A 187 49.08 -26.85 5.29
N GLN A 188 50.03 -26.24 4.59
CA GLN A 188 50.98 -25.29 5.17
C GLN A 188 50.35 -23.91 5.39
N GLU A 189 49.52 -23.44 4.46
CA GLU A 189 48.77 -22.18 4.58
C GLU A 189 47.68 -22.26 5.66
N ALA A 190 46.98 -23.39 5.79
CA ALA A 190 46.01 -23.61 6.86
C ALA A 190 46.67 -23.70 8.25
N ALA A 191 47.87 -24.30 8.34
CA ALA A 191 48.64 -24.32 9.58
C ALA A 191 49.21 -22.94 9.95
N SER A 192 49.53 -22.09 8.95
CA SER A 192 49.93 -20.70 9.20
C SER A 192 48.75 -19.76 9.48
N GLU A 193 47.58 -19.98 8.86
CA GLU A 193 46.35 -19.24 9.19
C GLU A 193 45.88 -19.61 10.62
N GLU A 194 46.03 -20.87 11.08
CA GLU A 194 45.77 -21.27 12.48
C GLU A 194 46.78 -20.65 13.48
N GLU A 195 48.06 -20.50 13.12
CA GLU A 195 49.07 -19.84 13.97
C GLU A 195 48.95 -18.30 13.98
N GLU A 196 48.49 -17.66 12.89
CA GLU A 196 48.17 -16.23 12.87
C GLU A 196 46.86 -15.91 13.60
N GLU A 197 45.87 -16.82 13.65
CA GLU A 197 44.65 -16.64 14.43
C GLU A 197 44.90 -16.75 15.96
N GLU A 198 45.93 -17.49 16.40
CA GLU A 198 46.39 -17.50 17.81
C GLU A 198 47.32 -16.30 18.16
N GLY A 199 47.96 -15.68 17.17
CA GLY A 199 48.87 -14.55 17.32
C GLY A 199 48.23 -13.16 17.20
N ASP A 200 47.06 -13.06 16.55
CA ASP A 200 46.27 -11.83 16.43
C ASP A 200 44.95 -11.93 17.19
N VAL A 201 45.05 -12.14 18.51
CA VAL A 201 44.13 -11.46 19.45
C VAL A 201 44.59 -10.00 19.58
N GLY A 202 44.85 -9.34 18.45
CA GLY A 202 44.66 -7.92 18.35
C GLY A 202 43.24 -7.67 18.80
N VAL A 203 43.08 -6.89 19.85
CA VAL A 203 41.82 -6.23 20.14
C VAL A 203 41.41 -5.60 18.82
N VAL A 204 40.49 -6.24 18.08
CA VAL A 204 39.64 -5.54 17.14
C VAL A 204 38.88 -4.61 18.04
N GLU A 205 39.49 -3.45 18.28
CA GLU A 205 38.82 -2.29 18.79
C GLU A 205 37.72 -2.13 17.76
N TYR A 206 36.53 -2.60 18.15
CA TYR A 206 35.32 -2.04 17.63
C TYR A 206 35.50 -0.57 17.95
N VAL A 207 36.05 0.18 17.00
CA VAL A 207 35.64 1.55 16.81
C VAL A 207 34.14 1.38 16.63
N GLU A 208 33.41 1.56 17.73
CA GLU A 208 32.11 2.16 17.64
C GLU A 208 32.34 3.36 16.72
N ASP A 209 32.03 3.19 15.43
CA ASP A 209 31.44 4.26 14.65
C ASP A 209 30.06 4.57 15.28
N CYS A 210 30.09 4.93 16.56
CA CYS A 210 29.27 5.94 17.14
C CYS A 210 29.87 7.24 16.60
N ASP A 211 29.19 7.78 15.59
CA ASP A 211 29.28 9.15 15.13
C ASP A 211 30.37 9.50 14.09
N LEU A 212 30.24 8.89 12.91
CA LEU A 212 30.35 9.68 11.67
C LEU A 212 28.96 9.77 11.03
N GLU A 213 28.21 10.71 11.61
CA GLU A 213 27.09 11.44 11.05
C GLU A 213 25.88 10.55 10.67
N GLU A 214 24.75 10.63 11.36
CA GLU A 214 23.93 11.84 11.41
C GLU A 214 23.99 12.75 10.17
N GLU A 215 24.33 12.22 9.00
CA GLU A 215 23.74 12.70 7.75
C GLU A 215 22.32 12.11 7.68
N TYR A 216 21.53 12.46 8.71
CA TYR A 216 20.20 12.93 8.42
C TYR A 216 20.39 13.94 7.30
N ASP A 217 19.79 13.63 6.17
CA ASP A 217 19.36 14.61 5.19
C ASP A 217 18.48 15.63 5.93
N MET A 218 19.13 16.54 6.66
CA MET A 218 18.56 17.62 7.46
C MET A 218 17.97 18.69 6.52
N GLU A 219 18.07 18.49 5.20
CA GLU A 219 17.40 19.32 4.21
C GLU A 219 15.96 18.85 3.92
N ASP A 220 15.54 17.64 4.32
CA ASP A 220 14.18 17.14 4.05
C ASP A 220 13.24 17.16 5.28
N PHE A 221 13.71 17.62 6.44
CA PHE A 221 12.90 17.79 7.67
C PHE A 221 12.45 19.25 7.92
N ALA A 222 13.02 20.24 7.21
CA ALA A 222 12.81 21.66 7.50
C ALA A 222 11.63 22.32 6.75
N TYR A 223 10.75 21.56 6.09
CA TYR A 223 9.59 22.10 5.34
C TYR A 223 8.24 21.49 5.75
N LEU A 224 8.06 21.17 7.02
CA LEU A 224 6.73 20.99 7.61
C LEU A 224 6.49 22.10 8.63
N ASP A 225 6.06 23.26 8.12
CA ASP A 225 5.46 24.33 8.93
C ASP A 225 4.32 23.75 9.79
N ASP A 226 4.40 24.05 11.08
CA ASP A 226 3.57 23.50 12.18
C ASP A 226 2.16 24.12 12.26
N ASP A 227 1.60 24.69 11.18
CA ASP A 227 0.39 25.53 11.27
C ASP A 227 -0.88 25.02 10.55
N ASP A 228 -0.94 23.77 10.03
CA ASP A 228 -2.18 23.28 9.39
C ASP A 228 -2.45 21.76 9.54
N ILE A 229 -2.61 21.28 10.78
CA ILE A 229 -3.27 19.98 11.03
C ILE A 229 -4.76 20.22 11.32
N PRO A 230 -5.69 19.98 10.38
CA PRO A 230 -7.11 20.00 10.68
C PRO A 230 -7.47 18.77 11.52
N VAL A 231 -7.70 18.99 12.82
CA VAL A 231 -8.30 18.02 13.73
C VAL A 231 -9.69 17.65 13.20
N ARG A 232 -9.79 16.49 12.56
CA ARG A 232 -11.05 15.94 12.07
C ARG A 232 -11.73 15.22 13.24
N HIS A 233 -12.61 15.95 13.92
CA HIS A 233 -13.56 15.36 14.87
C HIS A 233 -14.54 14.46 14.09
N GLU A 234 -14.25 13.16 14.02
CA GLU A 234 -15.24 12.17 13.61
C GLU A 234 -15.95 11.68 14.88
N GLU A 235 -17.14 12.23 15.11
CA GLU A 235 -18.07 11.76 16.13
C GLU A 235 -18.57 10.35 15.73
N GLU A 236 -17.95 9.31 16.28
CA GLU A 236 -18.56 7.98 16.30
C GLU A 236 -19.54 7.89 17.47
N GLU A 237 -20.84 7.89 17.16
CA GLU A 237 -21.90 7.51 18.10
C GLU A 237 -21.71 6.04 18.52
N VAL A 238 -21.06 5.82 19.66
CA VAL A 238 -21.08 4.53 20.36
C VAL A 238 -22.25 4.53 21.34
N MET A 239 -23.27 3.71 21.06
CA MET A 239 -24.36 3.43 22.00
C MET A 239 -23.80 2.90 23.33
N VAL A 240 -24.04 3.64 24.40
CA VAL A 240 -23.72 3.26 25.78
C VAL A 240 -24.66 2.15 26.23
N ILE A 241 -24.17 0.92 26.32
CA ILE A 241 -24.75 -0.10 27.22
C ILE A 241 -23.80 -0.18 28.41
N ALA A 242 -24.19 0.48 29.50
CA ALA A 242 -23.45 0.48 30.75
C ALA A 242 -23.42 -0.93 31.37
N ARG A 243 -22.22 -1.47 31.59
CA ARG A 243 -21.97 -2.48 32.63
C ARG A 243 -20.72 -2.08 33.41
N ASN A 244 -20.97 -1.68 34.66
CA ASN A 244 -19.97 -1.53 35.72
C ASN A 244 -19.17 -2.83 35.90
N THR A 245 -17.85 -2.74 35.88
CA THR A 245 -16.98 -3.53 36.77
C THR A 245 -15.61 -2.87 36.91
N GLN A 246 -15.34 -2.41 38.12
CA GLN A 246 -14.06 -2.02 38.73
C GLN A 246 -13.00 -3.13 38.56
N TRP A 247 -11.86 -2.92 37.89
CA TRP A 247 -10.68 -3.79 38.05
C TRP A 247 -9.38 -2.97 38.00
N LYS A 248 -8.45 -3.39 38.87
CA LYS A 248 -7.29 -2.68 39.40
C LYS A 248 -6.08 -2.71 38.48
N ASP A 249 -5.23 -1.70 38.62
CA ASP A 249 -3.89 -1.64 38.05
C ASP A 249 -3.02 -2.81 38.55
N SER A 250 -2.39 -3.53 37.62
CA SER A 250 -1.22 -4.36 37.92
C SER A 250 -0.23 -4.30 36.75
N VAL A 251 0.87 -3.58 37.00
CA VAL A 251 2.10 -3.58 36.20
C VAL A 251 2.62 -5.02 36.11
N ASN A 252 2.79 -5.56 34.89
CA ASN A 252 3.48 -6.83 34.71
C ASN A 252 4.52 -6.76 33.57
N LYS A 253 5.74 -7.16 33.92
CA LYS A 253 6.95 -7.14 33.09
C LYS A 253 6.81 -8.10 31.89
N PHE A 254 7.03 -7.60 30.68
CA PHE A 254 7.14 -8.42 29.47
C PHE A 254 8.35 -9.36 29.55
N LYS A 255 8.12 -10.68 29.57
CA LYS A 255 9.12 -11.69 29.19
C LYS A 255 8.92 -12.04 27.71
N LYS A 256 10.00 -12.07 26.93
CA LYS A 256 10.00 -12.42 25.49
C LYS A 256 9.54 -13.88 25.28
N PRO A 257 8.78 -14.20 24.21
CA PRO A 257 8.37 -15.57 23.92
C PRO A 257 9.55 -16.39 23.35
N ARG A 258 9.72 -17.62 23.83
CA ARG A 258 10.59 -18.64 23.20
C ARG A 258 9.82 -19.28 22.04
N VAL A 259 10.45 -19.33 20.86
CA VAL A 259 9.96 -20.09 19.72
C VAL A 259 10.38 -21.55 19.90
N LEU A 260 9.42 -22.46 20.03
CA LEU A 260 9.64 -23.91 19.97
C LEU A 260 9.58 -24.33 18.50
N VAL A 261 10.70 -24.85 17.98
CA VAL A 261 10.77 -25.45 16.65
C VAL A 261 10.59 -26.96 16.82
N GLU A 262 9.41 -27.49 16.47
CA GLU A 262 9.20 -28.94 16.37
C GLU A 262 9.79 -29.46 15.06
N VAL A 263 10.88 -30.23 15.15
CA VAL A 263 11.44 -30.95 14.00
C VAL A 263 10.69 -32.27 13.87
N ARG A 264 9.79 -32.38 12.87
CA ARG A 264 9.16 -33.65 12.50
C ARG A 264 10.16 -34.51 11.72
N THR A 265 10.73 -35.52 12.35
CA THR A 265 11.54 -36.53 11.68
C THR A 265 10.63 -37.58 11.05
N TYR A 266 10.62 -37.67 9.71
CA TYR A 266 9.96 -38.76 9.00
C TYR A 266 10.89 -39.97 8.95
N ARG A 267 10.58 -41.02 9.72
CA ARG A 267 11.18 -42.35 9.55
C ARG A 267 10.70 -42.92 8.21
N LYS A 268 11.61 -43.07 7.25
CA LYS A 268 11.39 -43.89 6.04
C LYS A 268 11.13 -45.34 6.48
N LEU A 269 9.92 -45.83 6.25
CA LEU A 269 9.63 -47.26 6.26
C LEU A 269 10.27 -47.87 5.01
N VAL A 270 11.35 -48.62 5.20
CA VAL A 270 11.90 -49.51 4.18
C VAL A 270 11.03 -50.77 4.20
N PHE A 271 10.24 -50.97 3.14
CA PHE A 271 9.57 -52.23 2.89
C PHE A 271 10.65 -53.27 2.54
N VAL A 272 10.89 -54.21 3.45
CA VAL A 272 11.61 -55.44 3.15
C VAL A 272 10.56 -56.43 2.68
N GLU A 273 10.43 -56.62 1.37
CA GLU A 273 9.72 -57.77 0.82
C GLU A 273 10.54 -59.03 1.13
N SER A 274 9.94 -59.95 1.87
CA SER A 274 10.45 -61.29 2.08
C SER A 274 9.37 -62.29 1.69
N ALA A 275 9.76 -63.17 0.75
CA ALA A 275 9.19 -64.48 0.42
C ALA A 275 7.83 -64.58 -0.29
N MET A 276 7.87 -64.94 -1.57
CA MET A 276 7.73 -66.35 -2.02
C MET A 276 8.57 -66.59 -3.27
#